data_AF-W1NLK0-F1
#
_entry.id   AF-W1NLK0-F1
#
_cell.length_a   1.000
_cell.length_b   1.000
_cell.length_c   1.000
_cell.angle_alpha   90.00
_cell.angle_beta   90.00
_cell.angle_gamma   90.00
#
_symmetry.space_group_name_H-M   'P 1'
#
loop_
_entity.id
_entity.type
_entity.pdbx_description
1 polymer ?
#
loop_
_entity_poly.entity_id
_entity_poly.type
_entity_poly.pdbx_seq_one_letter_code
_entity_poly.pdbx_strand_id
1 'polypeptide(L)'
;MDGFCHPIRDVWERFLQRCYEAFPCLSDPERRSSLGLKLALVAMHVVFAGALLILDRNMLNATRDNPWYFATYWFLFFVTLLQYFYTSGSSPGFVIDAMRAGCEIQSTSRRPPKTTKQSASVKDASLIIPIYSHQPVSTACSVEATSWVKLIMDMYPPGSSSRHWTCTYCNVVQPPRSKHCHDCDKCVLQFDHHCVWLGTCIGQGNHSRFWWYIFEETVLCIWTGIMYITFLRNSMSRAWWRDVVAIMLLVVLCICLIFLLLLLIFHSYLVLTNQTTHELIRKQRISYLRGIPDRVHPFSKGVCRNLYNFCCASRSIYTIEPLPTLEEIEDKKRPYTCWDIVTCRCC
;
A
#
# COMPACT_ATOMS: atom_id res chain seq x y z
N MET A 1 26.99 -38.38 -7.60
CA MET A 1 26.19 -38.73 -8.79
C MET A 1 25.70 -37.44 -9.44
N ASP A 2 26.53 -36.75 -10.21
CA ASP A 2 26.50 -35.27 -10.23
C ASP A 2 26.26 -34.65 -11.62
N GLY A 3 25.56 -35.37 -12.52
CA GLY A 3 25.36 -34.96 -13.92
C GLY A 3 24.01 -34.33 -14.26
N PHE A 4 22.96 -34.52 -13.45
CA PHE A 4 21.57 -34.33 -13.93
C PHE A 4 20.88 -33.00 -13.56
N CYS A 5 21.40 -32.22 -12.60
CA CYS A 5 20.76 -30.97 -12.18
C CYS A 5 21.12 -29.74 -13.02
N HIS A 6 22.22 -29.78 -13.79
CA HIS A 6 22.68 -28.60 -14.54
C HIS A 6 21.76 -28.19 -15.71
N PRO A 7 21.26 -29.12 -16.57
CA PRO A 7 20.47 -28.74 -17.74
C PRO A 7 19.15 -28.01 -17.41
N ILE A 8 18.49 -28.41 -16.32
CA ILE A 8 17.20 -27.83 -15.92
C ILE A 8 17.37 -26.39 -15.43
N ARG A 9 18.42 -26.12 -14.63
CA ARG A 9 18.76 -24.74 -14.22
C ARG A 9 19.11 -23.87 -15.42
N ASP A 10 19.93 -24.38 -16.34
CA ASP A 10 20.28 -23.69 -17.58
C ASP A 10 19.05 -23.32 -18.44
N VAL A 11 18.09 -24.23 -18.58
CA VAL A 11 16.84 -23.96 -19.33
C VAL A 11 15.96 -22.95 -18.58
N TRP A 12 15.88 -23.05 -17.25
CA TRP A 12 15.10 -22.12 -16.44
C TRP A 12 15.69 -20.70 -16.44
N GLU A 13 17.01 -20.56 -16.31
CA GLU A 13 17.70 -19.28 -16.41
C GLU A 13 17.59 -18.69 -17.82
N ARG A 14 17.70 -19.48 -18.90
CA ARG A 14 17.46 -19.00 -20.28
C ARG A 14 15.99 -18.62 -20.54
N PHE A 15 15.04 -19.27 -19.88
CA PHE A 15 13.62 -18.89 -19.94
C PHE A 15 13.37 -17.57 -19.19
N LEU A 16 13.89 -17.42 -17.97
CA LEU A 16 13.85 -16.18 -17.21
C LEU A 16 14.52 -15.03 -17.97
N GLN A 17 15.71 -15.26 -18.53
CA GLN A 17 16.45 -14.32 -19.38
C GLN A 17 15.56 -13.83 -20.54
N ARG A 18 14.91 -14.73 -21.28
CA ARG A 18 13.97 -14.37 -22.35
C ARG A 18 12.72 -13.64 -21.86
N CYS A 19 12.23 -13.95 -20.66
CA CYS A 19 11.14 -13.19 -20.05
C CYS A 19 11.58 -11.78 -19.63
N TYR A 20 12.81 -11.59 -19.14
CA TYR A 20 13.38 -10.26 -18.87
C TYR A 20 13.67 -9.47 -20.15
N GLU A 21 14.09 -10.13 -21.23
CA GLU A 21 14.30 -9.53 -22.55
C GLU A 21 12.97 -9.16 -23.25
N ALA A 22 11.90 -9.93 -23.00
CA ALA A 22 10.54 -9.61 -23.48
C ALA A 22 9.82 -8.55 -22.63
N PHE A 23 10.12 -8.45 -21.33
CA PHE A 23 9.50 -7.50 -20.40
C PHE A 23 10.53 -6.67 -19.59
N PRO A 24 11.46 -5.93 -20.25
CA PRO A 24 12.52 -5.17 -19.58
C PRO A 24 12.01 -3.98 -18.73
N CYS A 25 10.71 -3.68 -18.79
CA CYS A 25 10.03 -2.68 -17.98
C CYS A 25 9.64 -3.15 -16.56
N LEU A 26 9.78 -4.44 -16.25
CA LEU A 26 9.42 -4.98 -14.93
C LEU A 26 10.62 -5.09 -13.96
N SER A 27 11.82 -5.34 -14.49
CA SER A 27 13.05 -5.60 -13.72
C SER A 27 13.88 -4.35 -13.38
N ASP A 28 13.83 -3.30 -14.20
CA ASP A 28 14.62 -2.07 -14.05
C ASP A 28 13.78 -0.94 -13.38
N PRO A 29 14.15 -0.47 -12.18
CA PRO A 29 13.44 0.62 -11.50
C PRO A 29 13.51 1.96 -12.25
N GLU A 30 14.62 2.27 -12.93
CA GLU A 30 14.82 3.56 -13.61
C GLU A 30 14.01 3.63 -14.91
N ARG A 31 13.72 2.49 -15.54
CA ARG A 31 12.89 2.39 -16.75
C ARG A 31 11.40 2.22 -16.49
N ARG A 32 10.94 2.09 -15.24
CA ARG A 32 9.51 1.92 -14.93
C ARG A 32 8.75 3.24 -15.10
N SER A 33 8.33 3.52 -16.34
CA SER A 33 7.23 4.45 -16.60
C SER A 33 5.96 3.93 -15.90
N SER A 34 5.63 4.52 -14.74
CA SER A 34 4.44 4.17 -13.97
C SER A 34 3.15 4.39 -14.76
N LEU A 35 3.16 5.33 -15.72
CA LEU A 35 2.08 5.53 -16.69
C LEU A 35 1.92 4.33 -17.62
N GLY A 36 3.03 3.75 -18.14
CA GLY A 36 2.98 2.61 -19.05
C GLY A 36 2.34 1.37 -18.42
N LEU A 37 2.66 1.09 -17.15
CA LEU A 37 2.06 -0.03 -16.41
C LEU A 37 0.58 0.22 -16.07
N LYS A 38 0.20 1.47 -15.73
CA LYS A 38 -1.20 1.87 -15.54
C LYS A 38 -2.02 1.69 -16.82
N LEU A 39 -1.47 2.08 -17.97
CA LEU A 39 -2.10 1.87 -19.28
C LEU A 39 -2.24 0.38 -19.63
N ALA A 40 -1.22 -0.44 -19.34
CA ALA A 40 -1.29 -1.89 -19.56
C ALA A 40 -2.39 -2.57 -18.72
N LEU A 41 -2.55 -2.18 -17.45
CA LEU A 41 -3.60 -2.72 -16.57
C LEU A 41 -5.01 -2.32 -17.04
N VAL A 42 -5.21 -1.06 -17.45
CA VAL A 42 -6.49 -0.61 -18.05
C VAL A 42 -6.76 -1.33 -19.37
N ALA A 43 -5.75 -1.51 -20.22
CA ALA A 43 -5.89 -2.27 -21.47
C ALA A 43 -6.29 -3.73 -21.21
N MET A 44 -5.72 -4.39 -20.20
CA MET A 44 -6.10 -5.74 -19.77
C MET A 44 -7.59 -5.82 -19.39
N HIS A 45 -8.07 -4.86 -18.59
CA HIS A 45 -9.49 -4.76 -18.21
C HIS A 45 -10.40 -4.61 -19.43
N VAL A 46 -10.05 -3.68 -20.34
CA VAL A 46 -10.81 -3.43 -21.58
C VAL A 46 -10.80 -4.65 -22.50
N VAL A 47 -9.71 -5.44 -22.56
CA VAL A 47 -9.67 -6.70 -23.29
C VAL A 47 -10.63 -7.74 -22.69
N PHE A 48 -10.60 -7.96 -21.37
CA PHE A 48 -11.46 -8.97 -20.74
C PHE A 48 -12.95 -8.64 -20.84
N ALA A 49 -13.35 -7.39 -20.57
CA ALA A 49 -14.74 -6.97 -20.63
C ALA A 49 -15.22 -6.70 -22.07
N GLY A 50 -14.34 -6.20 -22.95
CA GLY A 50 -14.63 -5.98 -24.36
C GLY A 50 -14.76 -7.28 -25.16
N ALA A 51 -13.98 -8.31 -24.82
CA ALA A 51 -14.11 -9.61 -25.48
C ALA A 51 -15.47 -10.28 -25.21
N LEU A 52 -16.07 -10.12 -24.02
CA LEU A 52 -17.44 -10.57 -23.75
C LEU A 52 -18.44 -9.94 -24.74
N LEU A 53 -18.37 -8.61 -24.93
CA LEU A 53 -19.22 -7.86 -25.88
C LEU A 53 -19.02 -8.27 -27.36
N ILE A 54 -17.81 -8.71 -27.73
CA ILE A 54 -17.46 -9.07 -29.12
C ILE A 54 -17.81 -10.53 -29.44
N LEU A 55 -17.56 -11.44 -28.49
CA LEU A 55 -17.77 -12.87 -28.65
C LEU A 55 -19.26 -13.21 -28.57
N ASP A 56 -19.98 -12.63 -27.61
CA ASP A 56 -21.40 -12.88 -27.40
C ASP A 56 -22.28 -11.77 -28.02
N ARG A 57 -22.73 -12.00 -29.26
CA ARG A 57 -23.71 -11.11 -29.92
C ARG A 57 -25.11 -11.22 -29.32
N ASN A 58 -25.42 -12.26 -28.55
CA ASN A 58 -26.69 -12.40 -27.83
C ASN A 58 -26.65 -11.62 -26.51
N MET A 59 -25.47 -11.28 -25.99
CA MET A 59 -25.32 -10.47 -24.77
C MET A 59 -25.99 -9.09 -24.89
N LEU A 60 -26.05 -8.52 -26.10
CA LEU A 60 -26.80 -7.28 -26.37
C LEU A 60 -28.32 -7.43 -26.15
N ASN A 61 -28.87 -8.62 -26.39
CA ASN A 61 -30.26 -8.94 -26.08
C ASN A 61 -30.41 -9.27 -24.59
N ALA A 62 -29.52 -10.09 -24.02
CA ALA A 62 -29.51 -10.37 -22.58
C ALA A 62 -29.36 -9.09 -21.72
N THR A 63 -28.69 -8.06 -22.23
CA THR A 63 -28.58 -6.72 -21.61
C THR A 63 -29.91 -5.95 -21.63
N ARG A 64 -30.79 -6.21 -22.59
CA ARG A 64 -32.18 -5.70 -22.59
C ARG A 64 -33.08 -6.50 -21.67
N ASP A 65 -32.87 -7.81 -21.57
CA ASP A 65 -33.66 -8.72 -20.75
C ASP A 65 -33.34 -8.57 -19.25
N ASN A 66 -32.07 -8.33 -18.91
CA ASN A 66 -31.56 -8.24 -17.54
C ASN A 66 -30.72 -6.96 -17.30
N PRO A 67 -31.25 -5.75 -17.57
CA PRO A 67 -30.46 -4.52 -17.62
C PRO A 67 -29.72 -4.22 -16.31
N TRP A 68 -30.34 -4.50 -15.16
CA TRP A 68 -29.74 -4.28 -13.84
C TRP A 68 -28.51 -5.16 -13.57
N TYR A 69 -28.45 -6.37 -14.11
CA TYR A 69 -27.28 -7.26 -13.96
C TYR A 69 -26.05 -6.67 -14.66
N PHE A 70 -26.20 -6.30 -15.93
CA PHE A 70 -25.11 -5.70 -16.71
C PHE A 70 -24.77 -4.29 -16.25
N ALA A 71 -25.76 -3.48 -15.84
CA ALA A 71 -25.52 -2.16 -15.26
C ALA A 71 -24.71 -2.25 -13.95
N THR A 72 -24.99 -3.24 -13.10
CA THR A 72 -24.21 -3.48 -11.86
C THR A 72 -22.79 -3.94 -12.17
N TYR A 73 -22.61 -4.82 -13.17
CA TYR A 73 -21.28 -5.22 -13.64
C TYR A 73 -20.45 -4.04 -14.16
N TRP A 74 -21.03 -3.20 -15.02
CA TRP A 74 -20.32 -2.03 -15.57
C TRP A 74 -20.08 -0.93 -14.51
N PHE A 75 -20.97 -0.80 -13.54
CA PHE A 75 -20.74 0.06 -12.37
C PHE A 75 -19.55 -0.45 -11.54
N LEU A 76 -19.51 -1.75 -11.21
CA LEU A 76 -18.37 -2.36 -10.51
C LEU A 76 -17.07 -2.16 -11.31
N PHE A 77 -17.06 -2.47 -12.60
CA PHE A 77 -15.91 -2.27 -13.50
C PHE A 77 -15.37 -0.82 -13.45
N PHE A 78 -16.26 0.17 -13.50
CA PHE A 78 -15.89 1.58 -13.39
C PHE A 78 -15.38 1.95 -11.99
N VAL A 79 -16.00 1.43 -10.92
CA VAL A 79 -15.57 1.64 -9.53
C VAL A 79 -14.19 1.04 -9.29
N THR A 80 -13.93 -0.21 -9.69
CA THR A 80 -12.61 -0.85 -9.55
C THR A 80 -11.51 -0.06 -10.27
N LEU A 81 -11.77 0.44 -11.48
CA LEU A 81 -10.81 1.29 -12.21
C LEU A 81 -10.61 2.66 -11.53
N LEU A 82 -11.67 3.28 -11.02
CA LEU A 82 -11.57 4.52 -10.25
C LEU A 82 -10.77 4.31 -8.94
N GLN A 83 -11.00 3.19 -8.26
CA GLN A 83 -10.31 2.80 -7.04
C GLN A 83 -8.83 2.46 -7.32
N TYR A 84 -8.50 1.87 -8.47
CA TYR A 84 -7.11 1.69 -8.93
C TYR A 84 -6.40 3.05 -9.10
N PHE A 85 -7.01 4.01 -9.79
CA PHE A 85 -6.42 5.34 -9.97
C PHE A 85 -6.33 6.13 -8.65
N TYR A 86 -7.36 6.06 -7.82
CA TYR A 86 -7.37 6.69 -6.49
C TYR A 86 -6.32 6.11 -5.56
N THR A 87 -6.18 4.78 -5.50
CA THR A 87 -5.13 4.10 -4.71
C THR A 87 -3.75 4.45 -5.24
N SER A 88 -3.53 4.34 -6.56
CA SER A 88 -2.23 4.57 -7.20
C SER A 88 -1.78 6.04 -7.26
N GLY A 89 -2.71 6.99 -7.02
CA GLY A 89 -2.42 8.41 -6.84
C GLY A 89 -2.38 8.87 -5.38
N SER A 90 -2.84 8.04 -4.43
CA SER A 90 -2.86 8.38 -3.01
C SER A 90 -1.47 8.32 -2.35
N SER A 91 -1.20 9.27 -1.45
CA SER A 91 0.05 9.28 -0.68
C SER A 91 0.08 8.09 0.30
N PRO A 92 1.20 7.36 0.41
CA PRO A 92 1.38 6.31 1.40
C PRO A 92 1.62 6.83 2.82
N GLY A 93 1.70 8.16 3.01
CA GLY A 93 2.12 8.79 4.26
C GLY A 93 3.65 8.80 4.38
N PHE A 94 4.31 9.76 3.75
CA PHE A 94 5.76 9.92 3.90
C PHE A 94 6.11 10.57 5.24
N VAL A 95 7.22 10.15 5.85
CA VAL A 95 7.69 10.66 7.15
C VAL A 95 7.95 12.17 7.10
N ILE A 96 8.45 12.69 5.97
CA ILE A 96 8.71 14.12 5.77
C ILE A 96 7.39 14.94 5.79
N ASP A 97 6.28 14.38 5.32
CA ASP A 97 4.98 15.06 5.34
C ASP A 97 4.37 15.05 6.75
N ALA A 98 4.60 13.98 7.52
CA ALA A 98 4.28 13.93 8.94
C ALA A 98 5.07 14.95 9.78
N MET A 99 6.35 15.14 9.46
CA MET A 99 7.20 16.18 10.08
C MET A 99 6.62 17.59 9.83
N ARG A 100 6.24 17.89 8.58
CA ARG A 100 5.60 19.17 8.19
C ARG A 100 4.29 19.40 8.94
N ALA A 101 3.39 18.40 8.93
CA ALA A 101 2.09 18.50 9.61
C ALA A 101 2.22 18.72 11.12
N GLY A 102 3.22 18.09 11.77
CA GLY A 102 3.54 18.34 13.18
C GLY A 102 3.95 19.79 13.45
N CYS A 103 4.77 20.37 12.57
CA CYS A 103 5.20 21.77 12.67
C CYS A 103 4.04 22.75 12.48
N GLU A 104 3.12 22.50 11.53
CA GLU A 104 1.93 23.33 11.30
C GLU A 104 1.02 23.40 12.54
N ILE A 105 0.76 22.26 13.18
CA ILE A 105 -0.02 22.17 14.44
C ILE A 105 0.67 22.94 15.58
N GLN A 106 2.00 22.83 15.72
CA GLN A 106 2.73 23.57 16.75
C GLN A 106 2.77 25.09 16.45
N SER A 107 2.86 25.49 15.18
CA SER A 107 2.88 26.90 14.76
C SER A 107 1.53 27.61 14.95
N THR A 108 0.42 26.89 14.75
CA THR A 108 -0.94 27.41 14.93
C THR A 108 -1.28 27.53 16.41
N SER A 109 -0.90 26.54 17.23
CA SER A 109 -1.01 26.58 18.70
C SER A 109 -0.20 27.73 19.35
N ARG A 110 0.91 28.15 18.72
CA ARG A 110 1.75 29.28 19.17
C ARG A 110 1.25 30.68 18.78
N ARG A 111 0.12 30.83 18.08
CA ARG A 111 -0.43 32.16 17.74
C ARG A 111 -1.21 32.75 18.92
N PRO A 112 -0.78 33.87 19.54
CA PRO A 112 -1.61 34.57 20.52
C PRO A 112 -2.85 35.18 19.83
N PRO A 113 -3.94 35.43 20.57
CA PRO A 113 -5.09 36.17 20.04
C PRO A 113 -4.66 37.58 19.61
N LYS A 114 -5.20 38.05 18.48
CA LYS A 114 -4.86 39.36 17.89
C LYS A 114 -5.34 40.52 18.78
N THR A 115 -4.50 41.01 19.68
CA THR A 115 -4.67 42.35 20.26
C THR A 115 -4.30 43.42 19.22
N THR A 116 -5.02 44.54 19.22
CA THR A 116 -5.01 45.50 18.11
C THR A 116 -3.98 46.60 18.30
N LYS A 117 -3.09 46.75 17.29
CA LYS A 117 -2.29 47.94 16.90
C LYS A 117 -1.82 48.93 18.00
N GLN A 118 -0.50 49.12 18.08
CA GLN A 118 0.08 50.48 18.02
C GLN A 118 1.48 50.47 17.39
N SER A 119 2.06 51.65 17.10
CA SER A 119 3.09 51.80 16.06
C SER A 119 4.15 52.89 16.31
N ALA A 120 5.43 52.53 16.14
CA ALA A 120 6.57 53.37 15.75
C ALA A 120 7.70 52.42 15.28
N SER A 121 8.51 52.60 14.21
CA SER A 121 8.98 53.75 13.40
C SER A 121 10.25 54.45 13.93
N VAL A 122 11.44 54.05 13.41
CA VAL A 122 12.75 54.76 13.35
C VAL A 122 13.54 54.26 12.10
N LYS A 123 14.58 54.98 11.65
CA LYS A 123 15.28 54.93 10.34
C LYS A 123 16.82 54.88 10.50
N ASP A 124 17.69 54.40 9.58
CA ASP A 124 17.50 53.64 8.32
C ASP A 124 18.30 52.30 8.32
N ALA A 125 19.40 51.97 7.59
CA ALA A 125 20.32 52.67 6.66
C ALA A 125 20.91 51.74 5.54
N SER A 126 21.86 52.24 4.75
CA SER A 126 22.41 51.73 3.48
C SER A 126 23.62 50.78 3.53
N LEU A 127 23.67 49.74 2.68
CA LEU A 127 24.66 49.59 1.58
C LEU A 127 24.22 48.52 0.53
N ILE A 128 25.07 48.17 -0.45
CA ILE A 128 24.67 47.68 -1.80
C ILE A 128 25.13 46.22 -2.12
N ILE A 129 24.16 45.39 -2.57
CA ILE A 129 24.14 44.37 -3.67
C ILE A 129 25.51 43.94 -4.30
N PRO A 130 25.76 42.63 -4.61
CA PRO A 130 24.77 41.70 -5.19
C PRO A 130 24.65 40.26 -4.66
N ILE A 131 23.50 39.72 -5.03
CA ILE A 131 23.01 38.34 -5.09
C ILE A 131 24.09 37.28 -5.45
N TYR A 132 24.18 36.24 -4.61
CA TYR A 132 24.18 34.85 -5.09
C TYR A 132 23.13 34.05 -4.29
N SER A 133 22.34 33.23 -4.98
CA SER A 133 21.08 32.69 -4.44
C SER A 133 21.25 31.39 -3.65
N HIS A 134 21.64 31.50 -2.38
CA HIS A 134 21.39 30.46 -1.38
C HIS A 134 20.54 31.04 -0.24
N GLN A 135 19.30 30.57 -0.11
CA GLN A 135 18.46 30.94 1.04
C GLN A 135 19.06 30.34 2.32
N PRO A 136 19.27 31.12 3.39
CA PRO A 136 19.72 30.59 4.66
C PRO A 136 18.59 29.81 5.34
N VAL A 137 18.69 28.48 5.36
CA VAL A 137 17.84 27.60 6.18
C VAL A 137 18.36 27.67 7.64
N SER A 138 18.20 28.83 8.26
CA SER A 138 18.83 29.16 9.55
C SER A 138 17.87 29.09 10.74
N THR A 139 18.35 28.46 11.81
CA THR A 139 17.87 28.56 13.21
C THR A 139 16.51 27.93 13.55
N ALA A 140 15.47 28.07 12.71
CA ALA A 140 14.16 27.44 12.96
C ALA A 140 14.25 25.91 12.87
N CYS A 141 14.66 25.41 11.70
CA CYS A 141 14.70 23.98 11.37
C CYS A 141 15.57 23.14 12.33
N SER A 142 16.58 23.74 13.00
CA SER A 142 17.41 23.06 14.01
C SER A 142 16.69 22.80 15.34
N VAL A 143 15.81 23.71 15.77
CA VAL A 143 14.98 23.54 16.98
C VAL A 143 13.79 22.62 16.68
N GLU A 144 13.28 22.68 15.44
CA GLU A 144 12.19 21.82 14.97
C GLU A 144 12.65 20.37 14.75
N ALA A 145 13.84 20.16 14.17
CA ALA A 145 14.45 18.84 14.04
C ALA A 145 14.69 18.18 15.41
N THR A 146 15.15 18.94 16.41
CA THR A 146 15.31 18.42 17.78
C THR A 146 13.96 18.13 18.46
N SER A 147 12.90 18.91 18.18
CA SER A 147 11.53 18.60 18.64
C SER A 147 10.98 17.31 18.02
N TRP A 148 11.19 17.08 16.72
CA TRP A 148 10.80 15.83 16.06
C TRP A 148 11.63 14.65 16.57
N VAL A 149 12.96 14.78 16.63
CA VAL A 149 13.85 13.73 17.15
C VAL A 149 13.45 13.33 18.57
N LYS A 150 13.12 14.29 19.45
CA LYS A 150 12.60 13.97 20.79
C LYS A 150 11.30 13.18 20.71
N LEU A 151 10.29 13.66 19.99
CA LEU A 151 8.99 12.98 19.83
C LEU A 151 9.16 11.53 19.36
N ILE A 152 10.09 11.27 18.44
CA ILE A 152 10.37 9.92 17.96
C ILE A 152 11.17 9.10 18.99
N MET A 153 12.19 9.65 19.67
CA MET A 153 12.91 8.94 20.73
C MET A 153 11.98 8.51 21.88
N ASP A 154 11.03 9.37 22.26
CA ASP A 154 10.06 9.11 23.32
C ASP A 154 9.08 7.95 22.98
N MET A 155 9.09 7.45 21.74
CA MET A 155 8.34 6.26 21.28
C MET A 155 9.18 4.97 21.20
N TYR A 156 10.46 5.02 21.58
CA TYR A 156 11.36 3.86 21.69
C TYR A 156 11.74 3.58 23.16
N PRO A 157 12.16 2.35 23.52
CA PRO A 157 12.61 2.03 24.87
C PRO A 157 13.74 2.96 25.35
N PRO A 158 13.72 3.43 26.62
CA PRO A 158 14.79 4.26 27.18
C PRO A 158 16.19 3.67 26.97
N GLY A 159 17.16 4.53 26.65
CA GLY A 159 18.53 4.11 26.29
C GLY A 159 18.73 3.74 24.81
N SER A 160 17.66 3.66 24.00
CA SER A 160 17.78 3.47 22.54
C SER A 160 18.56 4.62 21.89
N SER A 161 19.75 4.34 21.34
CA SER A 161 20.51 5.38 20.63
C SER A 161 19.90 5.66 19.26
N SER A 162 19.60 6.94 19.02
CA SER A 162 19.01 7.49 17.77
C SER A 162 19.61 6.95 16.48
N ARG A 163 20.93 6.71 16.47
CA ARG A 163 21.69 6.17 15.34
C ARG A 163 21.16 4.85 14.78
N HIS A 164 20.44 4.04 15.57
CA HIS A 164 19.82 2.80 15.08
C HIS A 164 18.56 3.05 14.24
N TRP A 165 17.89 4.19 14.43
CA TRP A 165 16.63 4.55 13.76
C TRP A 165 16.82 5.69 12.74
N THR A 166 18.03 6.20 12.55
CA THR A 166 18.30 7.22 11.53
C THR A 166 18.40 6.60 10.14
N CYS A 167 17.56 7.06 9.21
CA CYS A 167 17.74 6.80 7.79
C CYS A 167 18.89 7.65 7.24
N THR A 168 19.96 7.02 6.75
CA THR A 168 21.12 7.71 6.15
C THR A 168 20.79 8.42 4.83
N TYR A 169 19.84 7.90 4.05
CA TYR A 169 19.42 8.50 2.78
C TYR A 169 18.60 9.78 3.00
N CYS A 170 17.52 9.69 3.77
CA CYS A 170 16.63 10.83 4.03
C CYS A 170 17.13 11.76 5.17
N ASN A 171 18.15 11.36 5.92
CA ASN A 171 18.65 12.05 7.13
C ASN A 171 17.57 12.36 8.20
N VAL A 172 16.55 11.50 8.29
CA VAL A 172 15.50 11.57 9.31
C VAL A 172 15.65 10.43 10.33
N VAL A 173 15.29 10.68 11.58
CA VAL A 173 14.94 9.58 12.50
C VAL A 173 13.59 9.02 12.06
N GLN A 174 13.59 7.72 11.77
CA GLN A 174 12.42 6.94 11.39
C GLN A 174 11.51 6.71 12.60
N PRO A 175 10.21 7.05 12.51
CA PRO A 175 9.20 6.55 13.43
C PRO A 175 9.15 5.02 13.49
N PRO A 176 8.61 4.44 14.59
CA PRO A 176 8.23 3.02 14.62
C PRO A 176 7.42 2.61 13.39
N ARG A 177 7.60 1.36 12.93
CA ARG A 177 6.94 0.78 11.74
C ARG A 177 7.26 1.47 10.40
N SER A 178 8.01 2.56 10.38
CA SER A 178 8.39 3.27 9.14
C SER A 178 9.67 2.70 8.51
N LYS A 179 9.87 2.95 7.20
CA LYS A 179 11.05 2.50 6.45
C LYS A 179 11.31 3.34 5.19
N HIS A 180 12.57 3.48 4.81
CA HIS A 180 12.99 3.98 3.50
C HIS A 180 12.76 2.94 2.40
N CYS A 181 12.07 3.34 1.33
CA CYS A 181 11.97 2.59 0.08
C CYS A 181 12.77 3.32 -0.99
N HIS A 182 13.68 2.60 -1.65
CA HIS A 182 14.57 3.12 -2.69
C HIS A 182 13.79 3.52 -3.95
N ASP A 183 12.80 2.71 -4.37
CA ASP A 183 11.91 3.01 -5.50
C ASP A 183 11.09 4.30 -5.32
N CYS A 184 10.83 4.70 -4.06
CA CYS A 184 10.12 5.93 -3.69
C CYS A 184 11.07 7.06 -3.22
N ASP A 185 12.38 6.79 -3.12
CA ASP A 185 13.46 7.55 -2.44
C ASP A 185 13.07 8.22 -1.10
N LYS A 186 12.15 7.60 -0.35
CA LYS A 186 11.50 8.24 0.80
C LYS A 186 11.24 7.26 1.94
N CYS A 187 11.28 7.79 3.16
CA CYS A 187 10.75 7.10 4.32
C CYS A 187 9.21 7.15 4.33
N VAL A 188 8.58 5.98 4.43
CA VAL A 188 7.13 5.76 4.45
C VAL A 188 6.70 5.27 5.83
N LEU A 189 5.62 5.83 6.37
CA LEU A 189 4.99 5.41 7.63
C LEU A 189 4.29 4.05 7.49
N GLN A 190 4.39 3.21 8.52
CA GLN A 190 3.81 1.86 8.56
C GLN A 190 4.03 1.10 7.24
N PHE A 191 5.28 1.06 6.79
CA PHE A 191 5.63 0.56 5.45
C PHE A 191 5.27 -0.92 5.28
N ASP A 192 4.56 -1.22 4.20
CA ASP A 192 4.15 -2.58 3.85
C ASP A 192 5.03 -3.15 2.73
N HIS A 193 4.93 -2.59 1.52
CA HIS A 193 5.77 -2.93 0.37
C HIS A 193 5.79 -1.78 -0.65
N HIS A 194 6.64 -1.88 -1.68
CA HIS A 194 6.51 -1.05 -2.89
C HIS A 194 5.65 -1.81 -3.91
N CYS A 195 4.46 -1.29 -4.23
CA CYS A 195 3.54 -1.97 -5.15
C CYS A 195 3.88 -1.63 -6.59
N VAL A 196 4.53 -2.58 -7.27
CA VAL A 196 4.84 -2.52 -8.71
C VAL A 196 3.61 -2.10 -9.52
N TRP A 197 2.49 -2.80 -9.36
CA TRP A 197 1.25 -2.63 -10.13
C TRP A 197 0.58 -1.27 -9.99
N LEU A 198 0.78 -0.58 -8.86
CA LEU A 198 0.27 0.77 -8.64
C LEU A 198 1.32 1.86 -8.92
N GLY A 199 2.60 1.49 -9.04
CA GLY A 199 3.71 2.43 -9.19
C GLY A 199 3.91 3.32 -7.96
N THR A 200 3.56 2.85 -6.77
CA THR A 200 3.67 3.60 -5.51
C THR A 200 3.91 2.68 -4.32
N CYS A 201 4.46 3.24 -3.24
CA CYS A 201 4.58 2.56 -1.97
C CYS A 201 3.21 2.29 -1.32
N ILE A 202 3.09 1.21 -0.55
CA ILE A 202 1.95 0.94 0.35
C ILE A 202 2.39 1.17 1.79
N GLY A 203 1.60 1.96 2.52
CA GLY A 203 1.86 2.37 3.90
C GLY A 203 0.63 3.00 4.56
N GLN A 204 0.84 3.65 5.71
CA GLN A 204 -0.22 4.16 6.58
C GLN A 204 -1.30 5.00 5.87
N GLY A 205 -0.91 5.78 4.85
CA GLY A 205 -1.82 6.65 4.12
C GLY A 205 -2.73 5.95 3.10
N ASN A 206 -2.41 4.73 2.64
CA ASN A 206 -3.12 4.08 1.53
C ASN A 206 -3.37 2.56 1.65
N HIS A 207 -2.88 1.88 2.70
CA HIS A 207 -3.04 0.42 2.85
C HIS A 207 -4.51 -0.04 2.81
N SER A 208 -5.45 0.72 3.38
CA SER A 208 -6.89 0.39 3.31
C SER A 208 -7.50 0.54 1.91
N ARG A 209 -7.07 1.56 1.15
CA ARG A 209 -7.47 1.72 -0.26
C ARG A 209 -6.98 0.54 -1.11
N PHE A 210 -5.76 0.09 -0.86
CA PHE A 210 -5.16 -1.09 -1.50
C PHE A 210 -5.92 -2.39 -1.20
N TRP A 211 -6.33 -2.62 0.04
CA TRP A 211 -7.16 -3.78 0.38
C TRP A 211 -8.53 -3.75 -0.33
N TRP A 212 -9.21 -2.61 -0.33
CA TRP A 212 -10.48 -2.43 -1.06
C TRP A 212 -10.31 -2.63 -2.58
N TYR A 213 -9.23 -2.12 -3.17
CA TYR A 213 -8.89 -2.36 -4.57
C TYR A 213 -8.75 -3.86 -4.88
N ILE A 214 -8.02 -4.63 -4.08
CA ILE A 214 -7.89 -6.09 -4.28
C ILE A 214 -9.25 -6.78 -4.13
N PHE A 215 -10.07 -6.36 -3.17
CA PHE A 215 -11.41 -6.92 -2.96
C PHE A 215 -12.32 -6.68 -4.17
N GLU A 216 -12.42 -5.43 -4.64
CA GLU A 216 -13.22 -5.04 -5.82
C GLU A 216 -12.74 -5.74 -7.10
N GLU A 217 -11.43 -5.83 -7.31
CA GLU A 217 -10.80 -6.55 -8.42
C GLU A 217 -11.09 -8.06 -8.35
N THR A 218 -11.07 -8.66 -7.16
CA THR A 218 -11.42 -10.08 -6.95
C THR A 218 -12.89 -10.33 -7.30
N VAL A 219 -13.81 -9.47 -6.88
CA VAL A 219 -15.25 -9.61 -7.19
C VAL A 219 -15.50 -9.40 -8.69
N LEU A 220 -14.87 -8.41 -9.31
CA LEU A 220 -14.96 -8.15 -10.75
C LEU A 220 -14.42 -9.33 -11.58
N CYS A 221 -13.30 -9.91 -11.17
CA CYS A 221 -12.69 -11.08 -11.79
C CYS A 221 -13.61 -12.32 -11.69
N ILE A 222 -14.19 -12.60 -10.52
CA ILE A 222 -15.18 -13.68 -10.32
C ILE A 222 -16.41 -13.48 -11.21
N TRP A 223 -16.99 -12.27 -11.22
CA TRP A 223 -18.17 -11.97 -12.04
C TRP A 223 -17.86 -12.16 -13.53
N THR A 224 -16.74 -11.63 -14.00
CA THR A 224 -16.25 -11.80 -15.38
C THR A 224 -16.10 -13.28 -15.74
N GLY A 225 -15.55 -14.10 -14.83
CA GLY A 225 -15.43 -15.56 -15.01
C GLY A 225 -16.78 -16.27 -15.13
N ILE A 226 -17.77 -15.89 -14.32
CA ILE A 226 -19.16 -16.42 -14.40
C ILE A 226 -19.79 -16.08 -15.76
N MET A 227 -19.52 -14.89 -16.31
CA MET A 227 -19.99 -14.49 -17.63
C MET A 227 -19.34 -15.31 -18.76
N TYR A 228 -18.02 -15.55 -18.70
CA TYR A 228 -17.34 -16.46 -19.65
C TYR A 228 -17.88 -17.90 -19.58
N ILE A 229 -18.13 -18.42 -18.38
CA ILE A 229 -18.71 -19.77 -18.19
C ILE A 229 -20.14 -19.84 -18.74
N THR A 230 -20.94 -18.79 -18.54
CA THR A 230 -22.32 -18.70 -19.05
C THR A 230 -22.34 -18.60 -20.57
N PHE A 231 -21.45 -17.80 -21.17
CA PHE A 231 -21.26 -17.75 -22.62
C PHE A 231 -20.92 -19.14 -23.19
N LEU A 232 -19.90 -19.81 -22.64
CA LEU A 232 -19.48 -21.13 -23.11
C LEU A 232 -20.58 -22.19 -22.96
N ARG A 233 -21.34 -22.17 -21.85
CA ARG A 233 -22.47 -23.09 -21.63
C ARG A 233 -23.61 -22.87 -22.62
N ASN A 234 -23.90 -21.62 -22.97
CA ASN A 234 -24.99 -21.25 -23.88
C ASN A 234 -24.55 -21.19 -25.35
N SER A 235 -23.30 -21.58 -25.65
CA SER A 235 -22.73 -21.46 -26.98
C SER A 235 -23.28 -22.51 -27.94
N MET A 236 -24.26 -22.09 -28.74
CA MET A 236 -24.74 -22.81 -29.94
C MET A 236 -23.90 -22.40 -31.18
N SER A 237 -22.62 -22.11 -30.97
CA SER A 237 -21.70 -21.53 -31.95
C SER A 237 -21.37 -22.50 -33.09
N ARG A 238 -21.64 -22.09 -34.34
CA ARG A 238 -21.01 -22.68 -35.55
C ARG A 238 -19.57 -22.16 -35.77
N ALA A 239 -19.04 -21.36 -34.85
CA ALA A 239 -17.84 -20.56 -34.99
C ALA A 239 -16.86 -20.85 -33.83
N TRP A 240 -16.46 -22.12 -33.72
CA TRP A 240 -15.62 -22.72 -32.66
C TRP A 240 -14.43 -21.88 -32.19
N TRP A 241 -13.88 -21.01 -33.04
CA TRP A 241 -12.80 -20.09 -32.68
C TRP A 241 -13.18 -19.11 -31.57
N ARG A 242 -14.47 -18.74 -31.45
CA ARG A 242 -14.97 -17.90 -30.34
C ARG A 242 -14.88 -18.62 -29.01
N ASP A 243 -15.24 -19.89 -29.01
CA ASP A 243 -15.24 -20.76 -27.85
C ASP A 243 -13.80 -21.03 -27.39
N VAL A 244 -12.88 -21.25 -28.34
CA VAL A 244 -11.43 -21.32 -28.06
C VAL A 244 -10.90 -20.01 -27.49
N VAL A 245 -11.24 -18.85 -28.05
CA VAL A 245 -10.80 -17.54 -27.51
C VAL A 245 -11.36 -17.30 -26.10
N ALA A 246 -12.64 -17.61 -25.86
CA ALA A 246 -13.27 -17.52 -24.54
C ALA A 246 -12.61 -18.46 -23.52
N ILE A 247 -12.28 -19.69 -23.90
CA ILE A 247 -11.54 -20.64 -23.04
C ILE A 247 -10.14 -20.10 -22.71
N MET A 248 -9.39 -19.60 -23.70
CA MET A 248 -8.06 -19.04 -23.46
C MET A 248 -8.10 -17.83 -22.52
N LEU A 249 -9.06 -16.92 -22.69
CA LEU A 249 -9.26 -15.79 -21.78
C LEU A 249 -9.68 -16.27 -20.38
N LEU A 250 -10.61 -17.21 -20.27
CA LEU A 250 -11.03 -17.79 -18.99
C LEU A 250 -9.87 -18.46 -18.24
N VAL A 251 -8.96 -19.15 -18.95
CA VAL A 251 -7.75 -19.75 -18.33
C VAL A 251 -6.83 -18.68 -17.75
N VAL A 252 -6.56 -17.59 -18.48
CA VAL A 252 -5.75 -16.48 -17.96
C VAL A 252 -6.45 -15.80 -16.78
N LEU A 253 -7.76 -15.57 -16.87
CA LEU A 253 -8.57 -14.98 -15.81
C LEU A 253 -8.57 -15.83 -14.53
N CYS A 254 -8.66 -17.16 -14.65
CA CYS A 254 -8.53 -18.09 -13.53
C CYS A 254 -7.14 -18.04 -12.88
N ILE A 255 -6.07 -17.89 -13.65
CA ILE A 255 -4.71 -17.70 -13.12
C ILE A 255 -4.63 -16.38 -12.34
N CYS A 256 -5.13 -15.28 -12.90
CA CYS A 256 -5.24 -13.98 -12.22
C CYS A 256 -6.06 -14.09 -10.92
N LEU A 257 -7.20 -14.78 -10.95
CA LEU A 257 -8.06 -14.99 -9.78
C LEU A 257 -7.35 -15.74 -8.64
N ILE A 258 -6.53 -16.76 -8.95
CA ILE A 258 -5.74 -17.48 -7.94
C ILE A 258 -4.76 -16.52 -7.23
N PHE A 259 -4.04 -15.68 -7.98
CA PHE A 259 -3.15 -14.67 -7.40
C PHE A 259 -3.91 -13.61 -6.58
N LEU A 260 -5.05 -13.13 -7.07
CA LEU A 260 -5.90 -12.16 -6.36
C LEU A 260 -6.46 -12.73 -5.05
N LEU A 261 -6.97 -13.96 -5.05
CA LEU A 261 -7.49 -14.63 -3.85
C LEU A 261 -6.39 -14.85 -2.81
N LEU A 262 -5.21 -15.31 -3.22
CA LEU A 262 -4.06 -15.50 -2.31
C LEU A 262 -3.62 -14.15 -1.70
N LEU A 263 -3.56 -13.10 -2.52
CA LEU A 263 -3.20 -11.74 -2.06
C LEU A 263 -4.26 -11.17 -1.10
N LEU A 264 -5.55 -11.33 -1.41
CA LEU A 264 -6.66 -10.88 -0.58
C LEU A 264 -6.68 -11.59 0.77
N ILE A 265 -6.51 -12.92 0.80
CA ILE A 265 -6.43 -13.70 2.04
C ILE A 265 -5.21 -13.27 2.87
N PHE A 266 -4.04 -13.09 2.23
CA PHE A 266 -2.81 -12.66 2.89
C PHE A 266 -2.94 -11.27 3.53
N HIS A 267 -3.38 -10.25 2.77
CA HIS A 267 -3.58 -8.92 3.33
C HIS A 267 -4.73 -8.86 4.34
N SER A 268 -5.76 -9.70 4.20
CA SER A 268 -6.80 -9.83 5.24
C SER A 268 -6.21 -10.35 6.56
N TYR A 269 -5.34 -11.36 6.53
CA TYR A 269 -4.62 -11.84 7.72
C TYR A 269 -3.75 -10.75 8.36
N LEU A 270 -3.01 -9.99 7.55
CA LEU A 270 -2.19 -8.85 8.02
C LEU A 270 -3.06 -7.77 8.70
N VAL A 271 -4.20 -7.41 8.11
CA VAL A 271 -5.15 -6.45 8.68
C VAL A 271 -5.75 -6.96 9.99
N LEU A 272 -6.20 -8.22 10.02
CA LEU A 272 -6.79 -8.84 11.20
C LEU A 272 -5.81 -8.90 12.39
N THR A 273 -4.51 -8.97 12.13
CA THR A 273 -3.43 -9.01 13.15
C THR A 273 -2.73 -7.66 13.38
N ASN A 274 -3.10 -6.59 12.65
CA ASN A 274 -2.38 -5.30 12.59
C ASN A 274 -0.87 -5.46 12.36
N GLN A 275 -0.48 -6.22 11.34
CA GLN A 275 0.90 -6.35 10.87
C GLN A 275 1.04 -5.82 9.44
N THR A 276 2.27 -5.50 9.02
CA THR A 276 2.59 -5.28 7.60
C THR A 276 3.35 -6.45 7.00
N THR A 277 3.30 -6.58 5.67
CA THR A 277 4.12 -7.51 4.87
C THR A 277 5.60 -7.39 5.24
N HIS A 278 6.09 -6.17 5.43
CA HIS A 278 7.46 -5.92 5.89
C HIS A 278 7.72 -6.45 7.30
N GLU A 279 6.83 -6.20 8.24
CA GLU A 279 6.97 -6.66 9.63
C GLU A 279 6.96 -8.18 9.75
N LEU A 280 6.11 -8.87 8.99
CA LEU A 280 6.06 -10.32 8.92
C LEU A 280 7.34 -10.90 8.27
N ILE A 281 7.70 -10.45 7.06
CA ILE A 281 8.81 -11.03 6.29
C ILE A 281 10.19 -10.64 6.86
N ARG A 282 10.32 -9.51 7.55
CA ARG A 282 11.60 -9.01 8.11
C ARG A 282 11.65 -9.05 9.64
N LYS A 283 10.69 -9.71 10.30
CA LYS A 283 10.53 -9.79 11.77
C LYS A 283 11.84 -9.91 12.56
N GLN A 284 12.68 -10.90 12.24
CA GLN A 284 13.96 -11.13 12.95
C GLN A 284 14.99 -10.00 12.76
N ARG A 285 14.95 -9.28 11.64
CA ARG A 285 15.86 -8.16 11.36
C ARG A 285 15.41 -6.89 12.10
N ILE A 286 14.10 -6.68 12.21
CA ILE A 286 13.49 -5.55 12.92
C ILE A 286 13.77 -5.69 14.42
N SER A 287 14.47 -4.70 14.99
CA SER A 287 14.92 -4.67 16.38
C SER A 287 13.81 -4.97 17.39
N TYR A 288 12.71 -4.23 17.32
CA TYR A 288 11.59 -4.30 18.27
C TYR A 288 10.65 -5.49 18.05
N LEU A 289 10.88 -6.32 17.02
CA LEU A 289 10.16 -7.58 16.79
C LEU A 289 11.03 -8.82 17.01
N ARG A 290 12.35 -8.64 17.19
CA ARG A 290 13.31 -9.72 17.41
C ARG A 290 13.07 -10.38 18.78
N GLY A 291 12.89 -11.69 18.79
CA GLY A 291 12.62 -12.46 20.01
C GLY A 291 11.14 -12.51 20.42
N ILE A 292 10.24 -11.79 19.75
CA ILE A 292 8.80 -11.93 19.97
C ILE A 292 8.31 -13.24 19.31
N PRO A 293 7.58 -14.14 20.00
CA PRO A 293 7.05 -15.38 19.43
C PRO A 293 6.12 -15.16 18.22
N ASP A 294 5.98 -16.15 17.33
CA ASP A 294 5.19 -15.99 16.09
C ASP A 294 3.67 -15.98 16.29
N ARG A 295 3.19 -16.41 17.46
CA ARG A 295 1.78 -16.31 17.88
C ARG A 295 1.44 -15.00 18.61
N VAL A 296 2.39 -14.06 18.72
CA VAL A 296 2.19 -12.78 19.42
C VAL A 296 2.16 -11.65 18.40
N HIS A 297 1.07 -10.88 18.39
CA HIS A 297 0.83 -9.77 17.45
C HIS A 297 0.94 -8.42 18.19
N PRO A 298 2.11 -7.75 18.21
CA PRO A 298 2.38 -6.66 19.16
C PRO A 298 1.48 -5.44 18.98
N PHE A 299 1.10 -5.11 17.74
CA PHE A 299 0.22 -3.97 17.45
C PHE A 299 -1.27 -4.35 17.38
N SER A 300 -1.65 -5.63 17.47
CA SER A 300 -3.06 -6.06 17.43
C SER A 300 -3.86 -5.49 18.60
N LYS A 301 -5.09 -5.04 18.35
CA LYS A 301 -5.99 -4.40 19.33
C LYS A 301 -7.37 -5.07 19.42
N GLY A 302 -7.49 -6.28 18.88
CA GLY A 302 -8.75 -7.02 18.69
C GLY A 302 -9.16 -7.00 17.22
N VAL A 303 -9.64 -8.12 16.67
CA VAL A 303 -10.05 -8.23 15.25
C VAL A 303 -10.98 -7.08 14.84
N CYS A 304 -12.05 -6.86 15.61
CA CYS A 304 -13.03 -5.80 15.36
C CYS A 304 -12.40 -4.38 15.43
N ARG A 305 -11.42 -4.18 16.33
CA ARG A 305 -10.76 -2.88 16.51
C ARG A 305 -9.68 -2.63 15.46
N ASN A 306 -8.99 -3.67 15.00
CA ASN A 306 -8.05 -3.62 13.88
C ASN A 306 -8.79 -3.26 12.59
N LEU A 307 -9.89 -3.97 12.28
CA LEU A 307 -10.77 -3.66 11.14
C LEU A 307 -11.33 -2.23 11.21
N TYR A 308 -11.85 -1.80 12.37
CA TYR A 308 -12.31 -0.42 12.55
C TYR A 308 -11.18 0.61 12.34
N ASN A 309 -9.99 0.36 12.90
CA ASN A 309 -8.84 1.26 12.76
C ASN A 309 -8.31 1.33 11.32
N PHE A 310 -8.45 0.25 10.55
CA PHE A 310 -7.98 0.14 9.17
C PHE A 310 -8.98 0.76 8.16
N CYS A 311 -10.27 0.44 8.29
CA CYS A 311 -11.29 0.88 7.33
C CYS A 311 -11.97 2.22 7.71
N CYS A 312 -12.19 2.49 9.00
CA CYS A 312 -13.19 3.46 9.44
C CYS A 312 -12.66 4.58 10.36
N ALA A 313 -11.44 4.47 10.88
CA ALA A 313 -10.94 5.46 11.83
C ALA A 313 -10.54 6.77 11.14
N SER A 314 -11.32 7.83 11.40
CA SER A 314 -10.98 9.23 11.08
C SER A 314 -9.84 9.76 11.97
N ARG A 315 -8.68 9.11 11.92
CA ARG A 315 -7.41 9.56 12.49
C ARG A 315 -6.59 10.24 11.40
N SER A 316 -5.65 11.10 11.80
CA SER A 316 -4.67 11.63 10.86
C SER A 316 -3.80 10.50 10.32
N ILE A 317 -3.52 10.51 9.01
CA ILE A 317 -2.54 9.60 8.37
C ILE A 317 -1.11 9.77 8.93
N TYR A 318 -0.89 10.81 9.74
CA TYR A 318 0.35 11.11 10.44
C TYR A 318 0.30 10.78 11.95
N THR A 319 -0.77 10.15 12.44
CA THR A 319 -0.83 9.64 13.83
C THR A 319 0.08 8.41 13.96
N ILE A 320 1.30 8.61 14.44
CA ILE A 320 2.27 7.54 14.70
C ILE A 320 1.82 6.72 15.91
N GLU A 321 2.03 5.40 15.85
CA GLU A 321 1.82 4.46 16.95
C GLU A 321 3.15 4.20 17.67
N PRO A 322 3.24 4.37 19.01
CA PRO A 322 4.44 4.03 19.77
C PRO A 322 4.68 2.52 19.77
N LEU A 323 5.89 2.11 20.16
CA LEU A 323 6.15 0.68 20.40
C LEU A 323 5.38 0.18 21.63
N PRO A 324 4.78 -1.02 21.58
CA PRO A 324 4.13 -1.63 22.74
C PRO A 324 5.11 -1.83 23.89
N THR A 325 4.62 -1.72 25.12
CA THR A 325 5.45 -1.94 26.30
C THR A 325 5.81 -3.42 26.46
N LEU A 326 6.86 -3.72 27.24
CA LEU A 326 7.19 -5.11 27.59
C LEU A 326 6.04 -5.81 28.32
N GLU A 327 5.27 -5.07 29.13
CA GLU A 327 4.08 -5.56 29.83
C GLU A 327 2.95 -5.90 28.84
N GLU A 328 2.65 -5.02 27.86
CA GLU A 328 1.68 -5.31 26.79
C GLU A 328 2.09 -6.52 25.93
N ILE A 329 3.38 -6.72 25.72
CA ILE A 329 3.92 -7.87 24.97
C ILE A 329 3.84 -9.16 25.81
N GLU A 330 4.10 -9.10 27.12
CA GLU A 330 3.99 -10.25 28.02
C GLU A 330 2.54 -10.67 28.20
N ASP A 331 1.63 -9.71 28.41
CA ASP A 331 0.21 -9.97 28.58
C ASP A 331 -0.40 -10.62 27.32
N LYS A 332 0.12 -10.28 26.13
CA LYS A 332 -0.21 -10.92 24.84
C LYS A 332 0.41 -12.31 24.61
N LYS A 333 1.31 -12.78 25.48
CA LYS A 333 1.74 -14.20 25.49
C LYS A 333 0.79 -15.08 26.31
N ARG A 334 0.00 -14.50 27.23
CA ARG A 334 -0.88 -15.26 28.13
C ARG A 334 -1.96 -16.00 27.30
N PRO A 335 -2.25 -17.28 27.57
CA PRO A 335 -3.19 -18.07 26.79
C PRO A 335 -4.61 -17.52 26.87
N TYR A 336 -5.41 -17.79 25.83
CA TYR A 336 -6.80 -17.34 25.77
C TYR A 336 -7.70 -18.07 26.74
N THR A 337 -8.54 -17.30 27.42
CA THR A 337 -9.63 -17.77 28.26
C THR A 337 -10.96 -17.68 27.52
N CYS A 338 -12.00 -18.38 27.99
CA CYS A 338 -13.36 -18.21 27.45
C CYS A 338 -13.88 -16.77 27.59
N TRP A 339 -13.41 -16.04 28.62
CA TRP A 339 -13.71 -14.62 28.84
C TRP A 339 -13.06 -13.70 27.80
N ASP A 340 -11.88 -14.05 27.28
CA ASP A 340 -11.20 -13.30 26.24
C ASP A 340 -11.99 -13.33 24.92
N ILE A 341 -12.67 -14.45 24.61
CA ILE A 341 -13.58 -14.59 23.46
C ILE A 341 -14.80 -13.67 23.64
N VAL A 342 -15.45 -13.71 24.82
CA VAL A 342 -16.62 -12.88 25.14
C VAL A 342 -16.31 -11.37 25.12
N THR A 343 -15.08 -10.98 25.47
CA THR A 343 -14.63 -9.59 25.48
C THR A 343 -13.98 -9.14 24.16
N CYS A 344 -13.95 -9.99 23.13
CA CYS A 344 -13.30 -9.71 21.83
C CYS A 344 -11.81 -9.31 21.95
N ARG A 345 -11.12 -9.80 22.99
CA ARG A 345 -9.67 -9.65 23.13
C ARG A 345 -9.01 -10.29 21.91
N CYS A 346 -8.02 -9.62 21.31
CA CYS A 346 -7.35 -10.11 20.11
C CYS A 346 -6.81 -11.53 20.27
N CYS A 347 -7.08 -12.37 19.28
CA CYS A 347 -6.31 -13.57 18.97
C CYS A 347 -4.87 -13.20 18.55
#